data_AF-A0A3D3ZP80-F1
#
_entry.id   AF-A0A3D3ZP80-F1
#
_cell.length_a   1.000
_cell.length_b   1.000
_cell.length_c   1.000
_cell.angle_alpha   90.00
_cell.angle_beta   90.00
_cell.angle_gamma   90.00
#
_symmetry.space_group_name_H-M   'P 1'
#
loop_
_entity.id
_entity.type
_entity.pdbx_description
1 polymer ?
#
loop_
_entity_poly.entity_id
_entity_poly.type
_entity_poly.pdbx_seq_one_letter_code
_entity_poly.pdbx_strand_id
1 'polypeptide(L)' 'MDFSLTDEQKMIQQTVRRFVDRELMPLESELLQSEGKYPTGVEPGLYQTLQMKAKEMGFWGI' A
#
# COMPACT_ATOMS: atom_id res chain seq x y z
N MET A 1 -8.77 21.44 -21.78
CA MET A 1 -7.77 20.66 -21.01
C MET A 1 -8.25 19.22 -21.01
N ASP A 2 -7.35 18.28 -21.26
CA ASP A 2 -7.63 16.85 -21.13
C ASP A 2 -7.12 16.36 -19.77
N PHE A 3 -7.98 15.71 -19.00
CA PHE A 3 -7.70 15.15 -17.67
C PHE A 3 -7.61 13.61 -17.71
N SER A 4 -7.55 13.03 -18.91
CA SER A 4 -7.38 11.59 -19.06
C SER A 4 -6.00 11.16 -18.58
N LEU A 5 -5.95 10.01 -17.92
CA LEU A 5 -4.70 9.36 -17.57
C LEU A 5 -4.06 8.77 -18.82
N THR A 6 -2.74 8.90 -18.95
CA THR A 6 -1.97 8.13 -19.93
C THR A 6 -2.07 6.64 -19.61
N ASP A 7 -1.75 5.79 -20.58
CA ASP A 7 -1.80 4.34 -20.37
C ASP A 7 -0.81 3.88 -19.29
N GLU A 8 0.37 4.50 -19.23
CA GLU A 8 1.34 4.29 -18.16
C GLU A 8 0.76 4.66 -16.78
N GLN A 9 0.13 5.82 -16.66
CA GLN A 9 -0.51 6.26 -15.41
C GLN A 9 -1.64 5.30 -14.99
N LYS A 10 -2.44 4.79 -15.94
CA LYS A 10 -3.45 3.77 -15.67
C LYS A 10 -2.83 2.47 -15.17
N MET A 11 -1.72 2.02 -15.76
CA MET A 11 -1.02 0.81 -15.33
C MET A 11 -0.46 0.96 -13.90
N ILE A 12 0.12 2.10 -13.57
CA ILE A 12 0.58 2.42 -12.21
C ILE A 12 -0.61 2.40 -11.24
N GLN A 13 -1.69 3.11 -11.56
CA GLN A 13 -2.91 3.15 -10.74
C GLN A 13 -3.46 1.75 -10.47
N GLN A 14 -3.58 0.91 -11.51
CA GLN A 14 -4.08 -0.45 -11.36
C GLN A 14 -3.19 -1.31 -10.47
N THR A 15 -1.87 -1.10 -10.54
CA THR A 15 -0.94 -1.89 -9.74
C THR A 15 -0.97 -1.47 -8.27
N VAL A 16 -1.01 -0.16 -7.99
CA VAL A 16 -1.22 0.36 -6.64
C VAL A 16 -2.53 -0.17 -6.07
N ARG A 17 -3.62 -0.17 -6.85
CA ARG A 17 -4.92 -0.70 -6.42
C ARG A 17 -4.82 -2.16 -6.00
N ARG A 18 -4.18 -3.01 -6.82
CA ARG A 18 -3.97 -4.43 -6.49
C ARG A 18 -3.14 -4.61 -5.22
N PHE A 19 -2.14 -3.77 -5.00
CA PHE A 19 -1.34 -3.83 -3.77
C PHE A 19 -2.19 -3.50 -2.55
N VAL A 20 -2.96 -2.40 -2.59
CA VAL A 20 -3.87 -2.02 -1.51
C VAL A 20 -4.87 -3.15 -1.21
N ASP A 21 -5.52 -3.68 -2.25
CA ASP A 21 -6.54 -4.72 -2.10
C ASP A 21 -6.00 -6.03 -1.51
N ARG A 22 -4.75 -6.40 -1.86
CA ARG A 22 -4.16 -7.68 -1.45
C ARG A 22 -3.35 -7.62 -0.17
N GLU A 23 -2.69 -6.50 0.08
CA GLU A 23 -1.70 -6.38 1.15
C GLU A 23 -2.20 -5.51 2.30
N LEU A 24 -3.00 -4.46 2.04
CA LEU A 24 -3.43 -3.53 3.07
C LEU A 24 -4.85 -3.81 3.57
N MET A 25 -5.82 -3.98 2.66
CA MET A 25 -7.22 -4.19 3.03
C MET A 25 -7.43 -5.40 3.98
N PRO A 26 -6.74 -6.54 3.82
CA PRO A 26 -6.90 -7.66 4.75
C PRO A 26 -6.47 -7.36 6.18
N LEU A 27 -5.60 -6.35 6.37
CA LEU A 27 -5.08 -5.96 7.67
C LEU A 27 -5.99 -4.96 8.40
N GLU A 28 -7.03 -4.44 7.75
CA GLU A 28 -7.86 -3.36 8.29
C GLU A 28 -8.40 -3.68 9.69
N SER A 29 -8.99 -4.87 9.87
CA SER A 29 -9.53 -5.28 11.17
C SER A 29 -8.47 -5.43 12.25
N GLU A 30 -7.28 -5.91 11.90
CA GLU A 30 -6.16 -6.06 12.83
C GLU A 30 -5.60 -4.69 13.25
N LEU A 31 -5.45 -3.79 12.30
CA LEU A 31 -4.99 -2.42 12.54
C LEU A 31 -5.94 -1.67 13.47
N LEU A 32 -7.26 -1.74 13.21
CA LEU A 32 -8.27 -1.14 14.09
C LEU A 32 -8.23 -1.68 15.52
N GLN A 33 -8.00 -3.00 15.69
CA GLN A 33 -7.86 -3.60 17.02
C GLN A 33 -6.57 -3.20 17.75
N SER A 34 -5.54 -2.81 16.99
CA SER A 34 -4.26 -2.35 17.51
C SER A 34 -4.13 -0.82 17.56
N GLU A 35 -5.20 -0.09 17.24
CA GLU A 35 -5.20 1.37 17.19
C GLU A 35 -4.73 1.95 18.53
N GLY A 36 -3.76 2.87 18.46
CA GLY A 36 -3.13 3.46 19.64
C GLY A 36 -2.05 2.61 20.33
N LYS A 37 -1.81 1.35 19.92
CA LYS A 37 -0.69 0.54 20.43
C LYS A 37 0.67 0.99 19.89
N TYR A 38 0.70 1.46 18.65
CA TYR A 38 1.93 1.87 17.97
C TYR A 38 1.84 3.34 17.56
N PRO A 39 2.95 4.11 17.60
CA PRO A 39 2.98 5.51 17.17
C PRO A 39 2.50 5.73 15.73
N THR A 40 2.67 4.73 14.87
CA THR A 40 2.29 4.74 13.45
C THR A 40 0.97 4.01 13.18
N GLY A 41 0.31 3.49 14.22
CA GLY A 41 -0.89 2.65 14.09
C GLY A 41 -0.64 1.25 13.50
N VAL A 42 0.61 0.90 13.17
CA VAL A 42 1.01 -0.38 12.58
C VAL A 42 2.19 -0.95 13.36
N GLU A 43 2.23 -2.27 13.55
CA GLU A 43 3.36 -2.96 14.16
C GLU A 43 4.65 -2.76 13.31
N PRO A 44 5.82 -2.47 13.92
CA PRO A 44 7.04 -2.16 13.18
C PRO A 44 7.51 -3.25 12.19
N GLY A 45 7.39 -4.53 12.55
CA GLY A 45 7.73 -5.66 11.67
C GLY A 45 6.79 -5.79 10.47
N LEU A 46 5.50 -5.58 10.68
CA LEU A 46 4.49 -5.51 9.62
C LEU A 46 4.79 -4.35 8.66
N TYR A 47 5.16 -3.18 9.18
CA TYR A 47 5.55 -2.03 8.38
C TYR A 47 6.75 -2.34 7.47
N GLN A 48 7.81 -2.95 7.99
CA GLN A 48 8.96 -3.37 7.19
C GLN A 48 8.59 -4.41 6.12
N THR A 49 7.71 -5.35 6.46
CA THR A 49 7.23 -6.38 5.54
C THR A 49 6.47 -5.77 4.35
N LEU A 50 5.57 -4.82 4.61
CA LEU A 50 4.81 -4.12 3.58
C LEU A 50 5.73 -3.30 2.66
N GLN A 51 6.74 -2.62 3.23
CA GLN A 51 7.75 -1.90 2.44
C GLN A 51 8.56 -2.85 1.54
N MET A 52 8.92 -4.03 2.03
CA MET A 52 9.67 -5.02 1.25
C MET A 52 8.85 -5.51 0.05
N LYS A 53 7.58 -5.84 0.26
CA LYS A 53 6.67 -6.22 -0.84
C LYS A 53 6.52 -5.11 -1.88
N ALA A 54 6.39 -3.86 -1.45
CA ALA A 54 6.33 -2.72 -2.36
C ALA A 54 7.63 -2.55 -3.18
N LYS A 55 8.80 -2.79 -2.56
CA LYS A 55 10.12 -2.79 -3.23
C LYS A 55 10.24 -3.93 -4.25
N GLU A 56 9.84 -5.14 -3.90
CA GLU A 56 9.86 -6.30 -4.81
C GLU A 56 8.98 -6.08 -6.04
N MET A 57 7.87 -5.35 -5.88
CA MET A 57 7.00 -4.98 -7.01
C MET A 57 7.54 -3.78 -7.82
N GLY A 58 8.64 -3.15 -7.40
CA GLY A 58 9.28 -2.04 -8.10
C GLY A 58 8.62 -0.67 -7.89
N PHE A 59 7.70 -0.53 -6.92
CA PHE A 59 6.94 0.71 -6.69
C PHE A 59 7.47 1.55 -5.53
N TRP A 60 8.69 1.29 -5.07
CA TRP A 60 9.27 2.00 -3.94
C TRP A 60 10.14 3.19 -4.41
N GLY A 61 9.73 4.41 -4.07
CA GLY A 61 10.47 5.64 -4.40
C GLY A 61 10.16 6.24 -5.78
N ILE A 62 9.05 5.81 -6.39
CA ILE A 62 8.39 6.51 -7.52
C ILE A 62 7.51 7.63 -6.95
#